data_AF-A0A933V310-F1
#
_entry.id   AF-A0A933V310-F1
#
_cell.length_a   1.000
_cell.length_b   1.000
_cell.length_c   1.000
_cell.angle_alpha   90.00
_cell.angle_beta   90.00
_cell.angle_gamma   90.00
#
_symmetry.space_group_name_H-M   'P 1'
#
loop_
_entity.id
_entity.type
_entity.pdbx_description
1 polymer ?
#
loop_
_entity_poly.entity_id
_entity_poly.type
_entity_poly.pdbx_seq_one_letter_code
_entity_poly.pdbx_strand_id
1 'polypeptide(L)' 'MIVRRRTWLYRLAGQTFAQLISFKQPVTASMARAELRRTVGNPSDLWGRSKSDLLSFHR' A
#
# COMPACT_ATOMS: atom_id res chain seq x y z
N MET A 1 7.69 9.80 13.30
CA MET A 1 8.41 9.39 12.07
C MET A 1 7.40 9.05 10.98
N ILE A 2 7.40 9.75 9.84
CA ILE A 2 6.47 9.48 8.73
C ILE A 2 7.13 8.49 7.77
N VAL A 3 6.59 7.28 7.69
CA VAL A 3 7.10 6.24 6.79
C VAL A 3 6.61 6.50 5.37
N ARG A 4 7.54 6.55 4.41
CA ARG A 4 7.25 6.67 2.98
C ARG A 4 7.63 5.37 2.27
N ARG A 5 6.70 4.83 1.48
CA ARG A 5 6.89 3.57 0.76
C ARG A 5 6.43 3.71 -0.69
N ARG A 6 7.13 3.01 -1.58
CA ARG A 6 6.83 3.02 -3.02
C ARG A 6 5.66 2.09 -3.36
N THR A 7 5.51 1.01 -2.62
CA THR A 7 4.53 -0.04 -2.92
C THR A 7 3.65 -0.30 -1.70
N TRP A 8 2.35 -0.37 -1.95
CA TRP A 8 1.34 -0.61 -0.94
C TRP A 8 0.44 -1.76 -1.38
N LEU A 9 0.06 -2.59 -0.41
CA LEU A 9 -1.00 -3.57 -0.54
C LEU A 9 -2.28 -2.97 0.02
N TYR A 10 -3.39 -3.13 -0.68
CA TYR A 10 -4.68 -2.64 -0.23
C TYR A 10 -5.75 -3.71 -0.44
N ARG A 11 -6.83 -3.63 0.32
CA ARG A 11 -8.00 -4.48 0.13
C ARG A 11 -9.25 -3.60 0.21
N LEU A 12 -10.17 -3.79 -0.72
CA LEU A 12 -11.48 -3.16 -0.66
C LEU A 12 -12.44 -4.04 0.15
N ALA A 13 -13.49 -3.41 0.71
CA ALA A 13 -14.55 -4.16 1.37
C ALA A 13 -15.20 -5.15 0.39
N GLY A 14 -15.32 -6.41 0.79
CA GLY A 14 -15.84 -7.49 -0.05
C GLY A 14 -14.83 -8.13 -1.00
N GLN A 15 -13.58 -7.64 -1.07
CA GLN A 15 -12.52 -8.35 -1.79
C GLN A 15 -11.88 -9.44 -0.93
N THR A 16 -11.79 -10.64 -1.48
CA THR A 16 -11.13 -11.79 -0.83
C THR A 16 -9.61 -11.60 -0.75
N PHE A 17 -9.00 -11.02 -1.79
CA PHE A 17 -7.55 -10.91 -1.93
C PHE A 17 -7.07 -9.46 -1.88
N ALA A 18 -5.88 -9.25 -1.31
CA ALA A 18 -5.22 -7.95 -1.35
C ALA A 18 -4.65 -7.67 -2.75
N GLN A 19 -4.77 -6.43 -3.18
CA GLN A 19 -4.21 -5.91 -4.42
C GLN A 19 -3.00 -5.02 -4.14
N LEU A 20 -2.22 -4.72 -5.17
CA LEU A 20 -0.99 -3.94 -5.05
C LEU A 20 -1.08 -2.66 -5.87
N ILE A 21 -0.58 -1.56 -5.30
CA ILE A 21 -0.40 -0.29 -5.99
C ILE A 21 1.04 0.18 -5.79
N SER A 22 1.66 0.65 -6.88
CA SER A 22 3.03 1.17 -6.88
C SER A 22 3.05 2.62 -7.36
N PHE A 23 3.83 3.45 -6.68
CA PHE A 23 3.99 4.86 -6.94
C PHE A 23 5.36 5.14 -7.57
N LYS A 24 5.49 6.20 -8.37
CA LYS A 24 6.79 6.61 -8.93
C LYS A 24 7.77 7.04 -7.81
N GLN A 25 7.27 7.79 -6.83
CA GLN A 25 8.01 8.25 -5.67
C GLN A 25 7.48 7.59 -4.38
N PRO A 26 8.29 7.43 -3.32
CA PRO A 26 7.81 6.94 -2.04
C PRO A 26 6.76 7.87 -1.42
N VAL A 27 5.56 7.34 -1.16
CA VAL A 27 4.42 8.09 -0.61
C VAL A 27 4.08 7.61 0.80
N THR A 28 3.41 8.47 1.57
CA THR A 28 2.91 8.11 2.89
C THR A 28 1.66 7.24 2.79
N ALA A 29 1.28 6.57 3.88
CA ALA A 29 0.03 5.81 3.95
C ALA A 29 -1.19 6.68 3.60
N SER A 30 -1.20 7.93 4.07
CA SER A 30 -2.30 8.88 3.82
C SER A 30 -2.39 9.26 2.33
N MET A 31 -1.26 9.49 1.67
CA MET A 31 -1.22 9.75 0.23
C MET A 31 -1.68 8.53 -0.57
N ALA A 32 -1.25 7.32 -0.19
CA ALA A 32 -1.69 6.09 -0.83
C ALA A 32 -3.21 5.89 -0.66
N ARG A 33 -3.77 6.13 0.52
CA ARG A 33 -5.23 6.11 0.77
C ARG A 33 -5.99 7.12 -0.08
N ALA A 34 -5.47 8.34 -0.21
CA ALA A 34 -6.10 9.38 -1.02
C ALA A 34 -6.15 8.98 -2.50
N GLU A 35 -5.06 8.43 -3.03
CA GLU A 35 -5.02 7.94 -4.41
C GLU A 35 -6.01 6.78 -4.63
N LEU A 36 -6.03 5.82 -3.69
CA LEU A 36 -6.96 4.69 -3.76
C LEU A 36 -8.42 5.16 -3.77
N ARG A 37 -8.78 6.12 -2.91
CA ARG A 37 -10.13 6.71 -2.89
C ARG A 37 -10.53 7.37 -4.20
N ARG A 38 -9.58 7.96 -4.93
CA ARG A 38 -9.82 8.61 -6.22
C ARG A 38 -10.00 7.60 -7.36
N THR A 39 -9.31 6.46 -7.29
CA THR A 39 -9.14 5.55 -8.43
C THR A 39 -9.95 4.26 -8.32
N VAL A 40 -9.93 3.63 -7.15
CA VAL A 40 -10.51 2.29 -6.91
C VAL A 40 -11.56 2.27 -5.81
N GLY A 41 -11.68 3.35 -5.02
CA GLY A 41 -12.63 3.49 -3.93
C GLY A 41 -11.99 3.44 -2.54
N ASN A 42 -12.80 3.28 -1.50
CA ASN A 42 -12.32 3.36 -0.12
C ASN A 42 -11.72 2.02 0.34
N PRO A 43 -10.40 1.93 0.59
CA PRO A 43 -9.79 0.69 1.07
C PRO A 43 -10.19 0.40 2.53
N SER A 44 -10.57 -0.84 2.82
CA SER A 44 -10.79 -1.33 4.18
C SER A 44 -9.45 -1.49 4.92
N ASP A 45 -8.45 -2.01 4.21
CA ASP A 45 -7.12 -2.27 4.73
C ASP A 45 -6.04 -1.69 3.81
N LEU A 46 -4.94 -1.24 4.42
CA LEU A 46 -3.77 -0.70 3.71
C LEU A 46 -2.47 -1.09 4.45
N TRP A 47 -1.60 -1.80 3.75
CA TRP A 47 -0.29 -2.25 4.25
C TRP A 47 0.84 -1.75 3.34
N GLY A 48 1.99 -1.42 3.92
CA GLY A 48 3.13 -0.92 3.16
C GLY A 48 4.19 -2.00 2.97
N ARG A 49 4.72 -2.17 1.75
CA ARG A 49 5.90 -2.99 1.48
C ARG A 49 7.11 -2.13 1.14
N SER A 50 8.23 -2.37 1.81
CA SER A 50 9.54 -1.81 1.47
C SER A 50 10.35 -2.87 0.72
N LYS A 51 11.30 -2.44 -0.13
CA LYS A 51 12.32 -3.35 -0.68
C LYS A 51 13.08 -4.07 0.45
N SER A 52 13.24 -3.44 1.61
CA SER A 52 13.85 -4.02 2.80
C SER A 52 13.01 -5.15 3.42
N ASP A 53 11.68 -5.10 3.30
CA ASP A 53 10.81 -6.17 3.81
C ASP A 53 11.01 -7.46 3.02
N LEU A 54 11.25 -7.37 1.69
CA LEU A 54 11.53 -8.55 0.84
C LEU A 54 12.81 -9.29 1.25
N LEU A 55 13.81 -8.58 1.77
CA LEU A 55 15.03 -9.20 2.32
C LEU A 55 14.81 -9.82 3.71
N SER A 56 13.76 -9.42 4.42
CA SER A 56 13.46 -9.89 5.77
C SER A 56 12.61 -11.18 5.78
N PHE A 57 11.93 -11.52 4.68
CA PHE A 57 11.20 -12.78 4.54
C PHE A 57 12.10 -13.99 4.22
N HIS A 58 13.41 -13.79 4.09
CA HIS A 58 14.40 -14.84 3.82
C HIS A 58 15.21 -15.26 5.06
N ARG A 59 14.73 -14.98 6.28
CA ARG A 59 15.41 -15.37 7.53
C ARG A 59 14.51 -16.15 8.46
#